data_AF-A0A7W1L7N9-F1
#
_entry.id   AF-A0A7W1L7N9-F1
#
_cell.length_a   1.000
_cell.length_b   1.000
_cell.length_c   1.000
_cell.angle_alpha   90.00
_cell.angle_beta   90.00
_cell.angle_gamma   90.00
#
_symmetry.space_group_name_H-M   'P 1'
#
loop_
_entity.id
_entity.type
_entity.pdbx_description
1 polymer ?
#
loop_
_entity_poly.entity_id
_entity_poly.type
_entity_poly.pdbx_seq_one_letter_code
_entity_poly.pdbx_strand_id
1 'polypeptide(L)'
;DQKSVYASGTLTLTSVVATNTVTINGVTFTAVAAGATGNQFNVGGTDTITAANLAAAINASVTALIPGYVVATSLATVVTVTSAFPSIGGNQTTIASGQGTIVASGARLAGGAADPGAKQYNF
;
A
#
# COMPACT_ATOMS: atom_id res chain seq x y z
N ASP A 1 11.89 2.68 -25.70
CA ASP A 1 11.08 1.78 -24.86
C ASP A 1 10.22 2.58 -23.91
N GLN A 2 8.94 2.76 -24.24
CA GLN A 2 7.96 3.23 -23.26
C GLN A 2 7.61 2.03 -22.38
N LYS A 3 7.80 2.14 -21.07
CA LYS A 3 7.54 1.03 -20.13
C LYS A 3 6.16 1.22 -19.53
N SER A 4 5.37 0.15 -19.46
CA SER A 4 4.08 0.15 -18.75
C SER A 4 4.19 0.80 -17.37
N VAL A 5 3.23 1.64 -17.03
CA VAL A 5 3.22 2.41 -15.78
C VAL A 5 2.60 1.55 -14.67
N TYR A 6 3.21 1.58 -13.49
CA TYR A 6 2.68 0.90 -12.31
C TYR A 6 1.66 1.77 -11.60
N ALA A 7 0.54 1.17 -11.17
CA ALA A 7 -0.44 1.86 -10.35
C ALA A 7 0.14 2.16 -8.96
N SER A 8 -0.25 3.29 -8.38
CA SER A 8 0.11 3.64 -7.00
C SER A 8 -1.04 4.34 -6.28
N GLY A 9 -0.91 4.41 -4.96
CA GLY A 9 -1.83 5.11 -4.07
C GLY A 9 -1.12 5.43 -2.76
N THR A 10 -1.67 6.34 -1.98
CA THR A 10 -1.05 6.78 -0.73
C THR A 10 -1.94 6.49 0.47
N LEU A 11 -1.29 6.26 1.60
CA LEU A 11 -1.88 6.25 2.94
C LEU A 11 -1.27 7.42 3.70
N THR A 12 -2.06 8.42 4.04
CA THR A 12 -1.63 9.56 4.85
C THR A 12 -1.98 9.29 6.30
N LEU A 13 -0.98 9.29 7.18
CA LEU A 13 -1.15 9.01 8.59
C LEU A 13 -1.28 10.32 9.37
N THR A 14 -2.19 10.34 10.35
CA THR A 14 -2.39 11.46 11.27
C THR A 14 -2.91 10.92 12.61
N SER A 15 -2.10 11.05 13.65
CA SER A 15 -2.41 10.60 15.01
C SER A 15 -2.86 9.15 15.08
N VAL A 16 -2.12 8.24 14.43
CA VAL A 16 -2.45 6.81 14.41
C VAL A 16 -2.31 6.22 15.81
N VAL A 17 -3.32 5.47 16.24
CA VAL A 17 -3.34 4.78 17.53
C VAL A 17 -3.38 3.27 17.34
N ALA A 18 -3.01 2.52 18.39
CA ALA A 18 -3.19 1.08 18.40
C ALA A 18 -4.67 0.73 18.10
N THR A 19 -4.90 -0.43 17.50
CA THR A 19 -6.19 -0.89 16.92
C THR A 19 -6.58 -0.24 15.59
N ASN A 20 -5.92 0.82 15.14
CA ASN A 20 -6.16 1.33 13.80
C ASN A 20 -5.73 0.31 12.75
N THR A 21 -6.45 0.28 11.64
CA THR A 21 -6.29 -0.72 10.59
C THR A 21 -6.24 -0.08 9.21
N VAL A 22 -5.47 -0.71 8.35
CA VAL A 22 -5.44 -0.47 6.91
C VAL A 22 -5.51 -1.80 6.19
N THR A 23 -6.30 -1.87 5.12
CA THR A 23 -6.46 -3.05 4.30
C THR A 23 -5.91 -2.79 2.90
N ILE A 24 -5.01 -3.66 2.46
CA ILE A 24 -4.37 -3.61 1.15
C ILE A 24 -4.63 -4.94 0.46
N ASN A 25 -5.26 -4.91 -0.71
CA ASN A 25 -5.59 -6.09 -1.50
C ASN A 25 -6.33 -7.19 -0.70
N GLY A 26 -7.20 -6.77 0.23
CA GLY A 26 -7.94 -7.66 1.13
C GLY A 26 -7.19 -8.12 2.38
N VAL A 27 -5.91 -7.77 2.53
CA VAL A 27 -5.10 -8.09 3.73
C VAL A 27 -5.09 -6.92 4.69
N THR A 28 -5.50 -7.16 5.93
CA THR A 28 -5.55 -6.13 6.98
C THR A 28 -4.26 -6.10 7.78
N PHE A 29 -3.70 -4.89 7.91
CA PHE A 29 -2.59 -4.54 8.79
C PHE A 29 -3.12 -3.78 9.99
N THR A 30 -2.73 -4.20 11.20
CA THR A 30 -3.22 -3.62 12.45
C THR A 30 -2.10 -2.89 13.20
N ALA A 31 -2.36 -1.65 13.60
CA ALA A 31 -1.49 -0.87 14.46
C ALA A 31 -1.48 -1.45 15.87
N VAL A 32 -0.29 -1.65 16.44
CA VAL A 32 -0.11 -2.03 17.84
C VAL A 32 0.83 -1.06 18.56
N ALA A 33 0.72 -0.96 19.88
CA ALA A 33 1.58 -0.08 20.65
C ALA A 33 3.07 -0.47 20.55
N ALA A 34 3.37 -1.78 20.60
CA ALA A 34 4.70 -2.34 20.44
C ALA A 34 4.61 -3.85 20.12
N GLY A 35 5.75 -4.45 19.74
CA GLY A 35 5.84 -5.91 19.57
C GLY A 35 5.09 -6.45 18.35
N ALA A 36 4.93 -5.65 17.30
CA ALA A 36 4.28 -6.07 16.06
C ALA A 36 4.83 -7.39 15.49
N THR A 37 3.92 -8.28 15.12
CA THR A 37 4.21 -9.55 14.43
C THR A 37 3.24 -9.77 13.28
N GLY A 38 3.65 -10.49 12.23
CA GLY A 38 2.80 -10.74 11.06
C GLY A 38 2.35 -9.44 10.39
N ASN A 39 1.05 -9.32 10.09
CA ASN A 39 0.46 -8.10 9.52
C ASN A 39 0.12 -7.08 10.62
N GLN A 40 1.10 -6.72 11.42
CA GLN A 40 0.99 -5.66 12.40
C GLN A 40 2.13 -4.65 12.19
N PHE A 41 1.91 -3.41 12.62
CA PHE A 41 2.94 -2.38 12.63
C PHE A 41 2.90 -1.62 13.95
N ASN A 42 4.07 -1.20 14.43
CA ASN A 42 4.15 -0.45 15.67
C ASN A 42 3.74 1.01 15.44
N VAL A 43 2.94 1.56 16.35
CA VAL A 43 2.76 3.01 16.50
C VAL A 43 4.06 3.58 17.04
N GLY A 44 4.68 4.48 16.27
CA GLY A 44 5.91 5.16 16.65
C GLY A 44 5.66 6.39 17.53
N GLY A 45 6.75 7.00 18.01
CA GLY A 45 6.66 8.27 18.75
C GLY A 45 6.18 9.46 17.89
N THR A 46 6.14 9.31 16.57
CA THR A 46 5.59 10.27 15.61
C THR A 46 4.89 9.52 14.47
N ASP A 47 3.97 10.20 13.76
CA ASP A 47 3.32 9.63 12.58
C ASP A 47 4.32 9.28 11.46
N THR A 48 5.46 9.97 11.38
CA THR A 48 6.53 9.63 10.44
C THR A 48 7.17 8.28 10.77
N ILE A 49 7.42 8.01 12.05
CA ILE A 49 7.94 6.70 12.48
C ILE A 49 6.87 5.64 12.25
N THR A 50 5.58 5.94 12.52
CA THR A 50 4.48 5.01 12.25
C THR A 50 4.34 4.69 10.76
N ALA A 51 4.51 5.67 9.87
CA ALA A 51 4.48 5.46 8.42
C ALA A 51 5.63 4.56 7.95
N ALA A 52 6.83 4.76 8.48
CA ALA A 52 7.97 3.89 8.22
C ALA A 52 7.72 2.45 8.70
N ASN A 53 7.16 2.29 9.90
CA ASN A 53 6.80 0.97 10.44
C ASN A 53 5.74 0.27 9.58
N LEU A 54 4.73 1.00 9.10
CA LEU A 54 3.69 0.46 8.21
C LEU A 54 4.28 0.01 6.87
N ALA A 55 5.12 0.85 6.23
CA ALA A 55 5.78 0.48 4.97
C ALA A 55 6.66 -0.77 5.13
N ALA A 56 7.40 -0.86 6.24
CA ALA A 56 8.19 -2.05 6.56
C ALA A 56 7.31 -3.30 6.76
N ALA A 57 6.19 -3.18 7.48
CA ALA A 57 5.25 -4.29 7.67
C ALA A 57 4.64 -4.77 6.36
N ILE A 58 4.27 -3.87 5.44
CA ILE A 58 3.76 -4.23 4.11
C ILE A 58 4.80 -5.03 3.34
N ASN A 59 6.05 -4.55 3.28
CA ASN A 59 7.12 -5.22 2.53
C ASN A 59 7.58 -6.55 3.17
N ALA A 60 7.42 -6.70 4.49
CA ALA A 60 7.75 -7.92 5.22
C ALA A 60 6.60 -8.94 5.27
N SER A 61 5.39 -8.57 4.83
CA SER A 61 4.23 -9.46 4.88
C SER A 61 4.43 -10.70 4.02
N VAL A 62 4.13 -11.85 4.62
CA VAL A 62 4.14 -13.16 3.95
C VAL A 62 2.73 -13.64 3.60
N THR A 63 1.69 -12.84 3.91
CA THR A 63 0.31 -13.21 3.61
C THR A 63 0.08 -13.16 2.12
N ALA A 64 -0.49 -14.23 1.56
CA ALA A 64 -0.90 -14.28 0.17
C ALA A 64 -1.67 -13.00 -0.21
N LEU A 65 -1.45 -12.49 -1.42
CA LEU A 65 -1.96 -11.20 -1.95
C LEU A 65 -1.16 -9.94 -1.60
N ILE A 66 -0.09 -10.04 -0.79
CA ILE A 66 0.89 -8.94 -0.60
C ILE A 66 2.21 -9.18 -1.34
N PRO A 67 2.99 -10.26 -1.07
CA PRO A 67 4.27 -10.46 -1.71
C PRO A 67 4.08 -10.69 -3.21
N GLY A 68 4.79 -9.91 -4.03
CA GLY A 68 4.64 -9.92 -5.48
C GLY A 68 3.41 -9.18 -6.03
N TYR A 69 2.59 -8.57 -5.16
CA TYR A 69 1.44 -7.74 -5.56
C TYR A 69 1.69 -6.25 -5.35
N VAL A 70 2.34 -5.89 -4.24
CA VAL A 70 2.64 -4.49 -3.89
C VAL A 70 4.00 -4.35 -3.26
N VAL A 71 4.55 -3.14 -3.37
CA VAL A 71 5.70 -2.66 -2.60
C VAL A 71 5.33 -1.32 -1.96
N ALA A 72 5.87 -1.05 -0.78
CA ALA A 72 5.61 0.18 -0.04
C ALA A 72 6.89 0.99 0.20
N THR A 73 6.77 2.31 0.12
CA THR A 73 7.79 3.25 0.58
C THR A 73 7.14 4.28 1.48
N SER A 74 7.91 4.96 2.32
CA SER A 74 7.37 6.02 3.17
C SER A 74 8.23 7.28 3.09
N LEU A 75 7.58 8.44 3.17
CA LEU A 75 8.21 9.74 3.30
C LEU A 75 7.31 10.62 4.17
N ALA A 76 7.90 11.21 5.22
CA ALA A 76 7.14 11.91 6.25
C ALA A 76 5.96 11.05 6.76
N THR A 77 4.74 11.56 6.78
CA THR A 77 3.55 10.84 7.26
C THR A 77 2.83 10.06 6.15
N VAL A 78 3.43 9.93 4.97
CA VAL A 78 2.79 9.29 3.81
C VAL A 78 3.48 7.97 3.48
N VAL A 79 2.68 6.91 3.33
CA VAL A 79 3.11 5.63 2.76
C VAL A 79 2.59 5.54 1.32
N THR A 80 3.50 5.41 0.37
CA THR A 80 3.17 5.16 -1.03
C THR A 80 3.19 3.67 -1.28
N VAL A 81 2.05 3.12 -1.68
CA VAL A 81 1.88 1.72 -2.08
C VAL A 81 1.86 1.68 -3.61
N THR A 82 2.76 0.90 -4.19
CA THR A 82 2.90 0.72 -5.64
C THR A 82 2.63 -0.73 -6.00
N SER A 83 1.85 -0.96 -7.06
CA SER A 83 1.63 -2.31 -7.57
C SER A 83 2.92 -2.91 -8.12
N ALA A 84 3.10 -4.22 -7.94
CA ALA A 84 4.16 -4.98 -8.59
C ALA A 84 3.74 -5.45 -10.01
N PHE A 85 2.46 -5.33 -10.37
CA PHE A 85 1.99 -5.58 -11.73
C PHE A 85 2.03 -4.29 -12.55
N PRO A 86 2.75 -4.29 -13.68
CA PRO A 86 2.70 -3.16 -14.58
C PRO A 86 1.33 -3.07 -15.25
N SER A 87 1.02 -1.93 -15.86
CA SER A 87 -0.19 -1.71 -16.65
C SER A 87 -1.47 -1.59 -15.81
N ILE A 88 -2.60 -1.62 -16.48
CA ILE A 88 -3.95 -1.43 -15.92
C ILE A 88 -4.31 -2.46 -14.84
N GLY A 89 -3.62 -3.61 -14.79
CA GLY A 89 -3.85 -4.66 -13.80
C GLY A 89 -3.60 -4.17 -12.36
N GLY A 90 -2.63 -3.27 -12.16
CA GLY A 90 -2.34 -2.70 -10.84
C GLY A 90 -3.49 -1.85 -10.29
N ASN A 91 -4.37 -1.31 -11.14
CA ASN A 91 -5.52 -0.51 -10.71
C ASN A 91 -6.61 -1.36 -10.02
N GLN A 92 -6.50 -2.70 -10.04
CA GLN A 92 -7.43 -3.58 -9.34
C GLN A 92 -7.06 -3.76 -7.86
N THR A 93 -5.84 -3.42 -7.46
CA THR A 93 -5.38 -3.52 -6.07
C THR A 93 -6.17 -2.53 -5.20
N THR A 94 -6.89 -3.05 -4.22
CA THR A 94 -7.68 -2.23 -3.28
C THR A 94 -6.80 -1.65 -2.18
N ILE A 95 -7.17 -0.46 -1.72
CA ILE A 95 -6.54 0.20 -0.58
C ILE A 95 -7.63 0.92 0.23
N ALA A 96 -7.69 0.65 1.53
CA ALA A 96 -8.72 1.20 2.40
C ALA A 96 -8.19 1.30 3.83
N SER A 97 -8.75 2.19 4.63
CA SER A 97 -8.54 2.25 6.06
C SER A 97 -9.85 2.06 6.80
N GLY A 98 -9.77 1.56 8.03
CA GLY A 98 -10.97 1.42 8.87
C GLY A 98 -11.33 2.68 9.66
N GLN A 99 -10.45 3.69 9.69
CA GLN A 99 -10.58 4.90 10.52
C GLN A 99 -10.03 6.14 9.80
N GLY A 100 -10.35 7.34 10.30
CA GLY A 100 -9.92 8.62 9.71
C GLY A 100 -8.46 9.02 9.98
N THR A 101 -7.74 8.30 10.85
CA THR A 101 -6.33 8.55 11.19
C THR A 101 -5.35 8.01 10.14
N ILE A 102 -5.83 7.14 9.25
CA ILE A 102 -5.09 6.68 8.07
C ILE A 102 -6.01 6.96 6.88
N VAL A 103 -5.59 7.80 5.94
CA VAL A 103 -6.45 8.20 4.81
C VAL A 103 -5.86 7.65 3.51
N ALA A 104 -6.60 6.76 2.87
CA ALA A 104 -6.26 6.26 1.54
C ALA A 104 -6.59 7.29 0.46
N SER A 105 -5.74 7.42 -0.56
CA SER A 105 -5.96 8.33 -1.71
C SER A 105 -7.16 7.97 -2.59
N GLY A 106 -7.72 6.78 -2.41
CA GLY A 106 -8.87 6.25 -3.13
C GLY A 106 -9.16 4.82 -2.69
N ALA A 107 -10.19 4.19 -3.24
CA ALA A 107 -10.53 2.79 -2.92
C ALA A 107 -9.58 1.76 -3.58
N ARG A 108 -8.79 2.21 -4.56
CA ARG A 108 -7.88 1.40 -5.36
C ARG A 108 -6.63 2.21 -5.72
N LEU A 109 -5.55 1.51 -6.06
CA LEU A 109 -4.40 2.14 -6.71
C LEU A 109 -4.83 2.70 -8.07
N ALA A 110 -4.16 3.75 -8.53
CA ALA A 110 -4.47 4.44 -9.78
C ALA A 110 -3.21 4.76 -10.59
N GLY A 111 -3.40 5.15 -11.85
CA GLY A 111 -2.32 5.55 -12.75
C GLY A 111 -1.60 4.40 -13.46
N GLY A 112 -2.00 3.15 -13.23
CA GLY A 112 -1.52 2.02 -14.01
C GLY A 112 -2.01 2.12 -15.46
N ALA A 113 -1.08 2.09 -16.41
CA ALA A 113 -1.36 2.26 -17.83
C ALA A 113 -0.49 1.32 -18.68
N ALA A 114 -1.10 0.75 -19.72
CA ALA A 114 -0.38 -0.09 -20.67
C ALA A 114 0.68 0.73 -21.41
N ASP A 115 1.79 0.07 -21.77
CA ASP A 115 2.71 0.62 -22.74
C ASP A 115 1.93 0.93 -24.04
N PRO A 116 1.88 2.21 -24.48
CA PRO A 116 1.24 2.58 -25.75
C PRO A 116 1.83 1.87 -26.97
N GLY A 117 3.05 1.33 -26.86
CA GLY A 117 3.73 0.55 -27.89
C GLY A 117 3.45 -0.96 -27.85
N ALA A 118 2.72 -1.47 -26.85
CA ALA A 118 2.40 -2.89 -26.77
C ALA A 118 1.38 -3.27 -27.87
N LYS A 119 1.76 -4.20 -28.76
CA LYS A 119 0.86 -4.73 -29.79
C LYS A 119 -0.35 -5.39 -29.13
N GLN A 120 -1.52 -4.78 -29.26
CA GLN A 120 -2.78 -5.44 -28.93
C GLN A 120 -3.08 -6.46 -30.03
N TYR A 121 -2.94 -7.74 -29.72
CA TYR A 121 -3.37 -8.81 -30.62
C TYR A 121 -4.85 -9.07 -30.37
N ASN A 122 -5.71 -8.62 -31.28
CA ASN A 122 -7.10 -9.03 -31.30
C ASN A 122 -7.16 -10.49 -31.78
N PHE A 123 -7.67 -11.38 -30.94
CA PHE A 123 -8.02 -12.75 -31.32
C PHE A 123 -9.46 -12.82 -31.84
#